data_AF-A0AAU3PR17-F1
#
_entry.id   AF-A0AAU3PR17-F1
#
_cell.length_a   1.000
_cell.length_b   1.000
_cell.length_c   1.000
_cell.angle_alpha   90.00
_cell.angle_beta   90.00
_cell.angle_gamma   90.00
#
_symmetry.space_group_name_H-M   'P 1'
#
loop_
_entity.id
_entity.type
_entity.pdbx_description
1 polymer ?
#
loop_
_entity_poly.entity_id
_entity_poly.type
_entity_poly.pdbx_seq_one_letter_code
_entity_poly.pdbx_strand_id
1 'polypeptide(L)'
;MSTQPPPTKPTLHSAEGIALPKSAEFVDTLDSQFGSEYTLTFVRAIDADNRDDQPRRETELAAAIDILVRAGWTHEQSRTIVRSHVKFVYAAAGQDLQAHVDNGGTLSTPRRSSGGETA
;
A
#
# COMPACT_ATOMS: atom_id res chain seq x y z
N MET A 1 3.77 1.68 35.24
CA MET A 1 4.17 2.48 34.07
C MET A 1 3.99 1.59 32.84
N SER A 2 2.94 1.78 32.06
CA SER A 2 2.74 1.02 30.82
C SER A 2 3.59 1.66 29.74
N THR A 3 4.67 0.99 29.34
CA THR A 3 5.45 1.35 28.15
C THR A 3 4.55 1.18 26.94
N GLN A 4 3.99 2.28 26.45
CA GLN A 4 3.36 2.32 25.14
C GLN A 4 4.41 1.85 24.11
N PRO A 5 4.11 0.84 23.28
CA PRO A 5 5.04 0.44 22.23
C PRO A 5 5.36 1.66 21.36
N PRO A 6 6.60 1.77 20.85
CA PRO A 6 6.96 2.87 19.96
C PRO A 6 5.94 2.95 18.83
N PRO A 7 5.59 4.16 18.35
CA PRO A 7 4.69 4.31 17.22
C PRO A 7 5.22 3.45 16.08
N THR A 8 4.45 2.44 15.68
CA THR A 8 4.83 1.55 14.59
C THR A 8 4.89 2.38 13.33
N LYS A 9 6.09 2.54 12.78
CA LYS A 9 6.29 3.20 11.49
C LYS A 9 5.39 2.50 10.46
N PRO A 10 4.64 3.24 9.62
CA PRO A 10 3.86 2.62 8.55
C PRO A 10 4.80 1.80 7.66
N THR A 11 4.47 0.54 7.40
CA THR A 11 5.24 -0.35 6.53
C THR A 11 4.32 -1.16 5.66
N LEU A 12 4.73 -1.38 4.41
CA LEU A 12 4.05 -2.31 3.50
C LEU A 12 4.67 -3.69 3.62
N HIS A 13 3.82 -4.71 3.59
CA HIS A 13 4.24 -6.10 3.60
C HIS A 13 3.68 -6.79 2.36
N SER A 14 4.52 -7.57 1.69
CA SER A 14 4.01 -8.54 0.72
C SER A 14 3.29 -9.65 1.48
N ALA A 15 2.26 -10.24 0.86
CA ALA A 15 1.55 -11.38 1.43
C ALA A 15 2.47 -12.61 1.65
N GLU A 16 3.59 -12.66 0.93
CA GLU A 16 4.52 -13.78 0.89
C GLU A 16 5.77 -13.58 1.78
N GLY A 17 5.87 -12.46 2.50
CA GLY A 17 7.04 -12.13 3.30
C GLY A 17 8.29 -11.73 2.49
N ILE A 18 8.13 -11.53 1.18
CA ILE A 18 9.13 -10.94 0.29
C ILE A 18 9.43 -9.51 0.72
N ALA A 19 10.71 -9.17 0.81
CA ALA A 19 11.18 -7.82 1.08
C ALA A 19 10.80 -6.89 -0.07
N LEU A 20 10.22 -5.73 0.25
CA LEU A 20 9.80 -4.72 -0.71
C LEU A 20 10.57 -3.40 -0.49
N PRO A 21 11.89 -3.35 -0.76
CA PRO A 21 12.72 -2.20 -0.44
C PRO A 21 12.29 -0.92 -1.18
N LYS A 22 11.89 -0.98 -2.45
CA LYS A 22 11.41 0.21 -3.18
C LYS A 22 10.08 0.70 -2.66
N SER A 23 9.20 -0.22 -2.29
CA SER A 23 7.93 0.13 -1.64
C SER A 23 8.17 0.78 -0.26
N ALA A 24 9.16 0.30 0.50
CA ALA A 24 9.55 0.89 1.78
C ALA A 24 10.16 2.30 1.61
N GLU A 25 11.05 2.51 0.64
CA GLU A 25 11.58 3.84 0.28
C GLU A 25 10.46 4.82 -0.09
N PHE A 26 9.45 4.35 -0.82
CA PHE A 26 8.29 5.16 -1.18
C PHE A 26 7.45 5.54 0.05
N VAL A 27 7.19 4.60 0.96
CA VAL A 27 6.46 4.87 2.22
C VAL A 27 7.21 5.88 3.09
N ASP A 28 8.54 5.77 3.18
CA ASP A 28 9.38 6.73 3.90
C ASP A 28 9.29 8.13 3.29
N THR A 29 9.26 8.20 1.96
CA THR A 29 9.06 9.46 1.22
C THR A 29 7.70 10.07 1.54
N LEU A 30 6.63 9.27 1.59
CA LEU A 30 5.31 9.74 1.96
C LEU A 30 5.25 10.26 3.39
N ASP A 31 5.81 9.53 4.35
CA ASP A 31 5.89 9.93 5.76
C ASP A 31 6.61 11.27 5.92
N SER A 32 7.74 11.44 5.23
CA SER A 32 8.52 12.68 5.27
C SER A 32 7.82 13.87 4.62
N GLN A 33 7.04 13.67 3.54
CA GLN A 33 6.46 14.77 2.76
C GLN A 33 5.02 15.12 3.15
N PHE A 34 4.24 14.13 3.58
CA PHE A 34 2.81 14.25 3.83
C PHE A 34 2.41 13.93 5.28
N GLY A 35 3.36 13.42 6.08
CA GLY A 35 3.18 13.14 7.50
C GLY A 35 2.58 11.77 7.78
N SER A 36 2.78 11.30 9.02
CA SER A 36 2.49 9.92 9.42
C SER A 36 1.01 9.56 9.42
N GLU A 37 0.10 10.52 9.67
CA GLU A 37 -1.34 10.25 9.65
C GLU A 37 -1.82 9.89 8.24
N TYR A 38 -1.37 10.67 7.24
CA TYR A 38 -1.63 10.40 5.83
C TYR A 38 -1.04 9.05 5.43
N THR A 39 0.24 8.83 5.72
CA THR A 39 0.96 7.63 5.30
C THR A 39 0.40 6.37 5.93
N LEU A 40 0.03 6.39 7.21
CA LEU A 40 -0.60 5.25 7.88
C LEU A 40 -1.95 4.89 7.23
N THR A 41 -2.77 5.90 6.95
CA THR A 41 -4.09 5.70 6.31
C THR A 41 -3.93 5.17 4.89
N PHE A 42 -2.97 5.71 4.13
CA PHE A 42 -2.63 5.22 2.80
C PHE A 42 -2.17 3.76 2.83
N VAL A 43 -1.25 3.40 3.73
CA VAL A 43 -0.76 2.01 3.87
C VAL A 43 -1.90 1.06 4.21
N ARG A 44 -2.82 1.44 5.11
CA ARG A 44 -4.01 0.64 5.43
C ARG A 44 -4.91 0.38 4.22
N ALA A 45 -5.02 1.35 3.31
CA ALA A 45 -5.76 1.16 2.07
C ALA A 45 -5.12 0.10 1.15
N ILE A 46 -3.78 0.12 1.04
CA ILE A 46 -3.04 -0.88 0.26
C ILE A 46 -3.12 -2.26 0.92
N ASP A 47 -3.00 -2.34 2.24
CA ASP A 47 -3.17 -3.59 2.98
C ASP A 47 -4.58 -4.19 2.83
N ALA A 48 -5.62 -3.33 2.77
CA ALA A 48 -6.99 -3.77 2.52
C ALA A 48 -7.14 -4.32 1.10
N ASP A 49 -6.54 -3.67 0.09
CA ASP A 49 -6.54 -4.17 -1.29
C ASP A 49 -5.83 -5.53 -1.40
N ASN A 50 -4.67 -5.68 -0.76
CA ASN A 50 -3.91 -6.94 -0.71
C ASN A 50 -4.69 -8.10 -0.05
N ARG A 51 -5.75 -7.80 0.72
CA ARG A 51 -6.63 -8.78 1.38
C ARG A 51 -7.98 -8.92 0.68
N ASP A 52 -8.13 -8.37 -0.52
CA ASP A 52 -9.38 -8.32 -1.29
C ASP A 52 -10.55 -7.62 -0.54
N ASP A 53 -10.26 -6.76 0.45
CA ASP A 53 -11.24 -6.00 1.24
C ASP A 53 -11.53 -4.64 0.57
N GLN A 54 -12.29 -4.69 -0.52
CA GLN A 54 -12.63 -3.50 -1.32
C GLN A 54 -13.38 -2.41 -0.53
N PRO A 55 -14.40 -2.71 0.30
CA PRO A 55 -15.10 -1.68 1.07
C PRO A 55 -14.18 -0.92 2.02
N ARG A 56 -13.26 -1.63 2.69
CA ARG A 56 -12.29 -0.99 3.58
C ARG A 56 -11.28 -0.16 2.79
N ARG A 57 -10.77 -0.68 1.68
CA ARG A 57 -9.87 0.07 0.79
C ARG A 57 -10.47 1.40 0.37
N GLU A 58 -11.72 1.40 -0.08
CA GLU A 58 -12.42 2.63 -0.50
C GLU A 58 -12.54 3.63 0.66
N THR A 59 -12.89 3.14 1.85
CA THR A 59 -13.02 3.96 3.06
C THR A 59 -11.68 4.59 3.47
N GLU A 60 -10.60 3.81 3.47
CA GLU A 60 -9.26 4.30 3.84
C GLU A 60 -8.72 5.29 2.78
N LEU A 61 -8.97 5.06 1.48
CA LEU A 61 -8.61 6.02 0.44
C LEU A 61 -9.38 7.34 0.56
N ALA A 62 -10.67 7.30 0.90
CA ALA A 62 -11.46 8.50 1.16
C ALA A 62 -10.91 9.27 2.37
N ALA A 63 -10.56 8.57 3.46
CA ALA A 63 -9.94 9.18 4.63
C ALA A 63 -8.57 9.81 4.31
N ALA A 64 -7.74 9.15 3.48
CA ALA A 64 -6.46 9.72 3.03
C ALA A 64 -6.64 11.02 2.22
N ILE A 65 -7.69 11.09 1.39
CA ILE A 65 -8.06 12.31 0.66
C ILE A 65 -8.47 13.41 1.66
N ASP A 66 -9.31 13.09 2.64
CA ASP A 66 -9.78 14.05 3.64
C ASP A 66 -8.64 14.62 4.49
N ILE A 67 -7.63 13.83 4.80
CA ILE A 67 -6.42 14.30 5.51
C ILE A 67 -5.70 15.38 4.69
N LEU A 68 -5.52 15.18 3.39
CA LEU A 68 -4.90 16.18 2.52
C LEU A 68 -5.79 17.44 2.38
N VAL A 69 -7.11 17.27 2.31
CA VAL A 69 -8.04 18.41 2.29
C VAL A 69 -7.91 19.25 3.57
N ARG A 70 -7.82 18.60 4.74
CA ARG A 70 -7.58 19.29 6.03
C ARG A 70 -6.22 20.00 6.08
N ALA A 71 -5.24 19.50 5.36
CA ALA A 71 -3.93 20.14 5.19
C ALA A 71 -3.94 21.32 4.20
N GLY A 72 -5.09 21.66 3.60
CA GLY A 72 -5.28 22.85 2.76
C GLY A 72 -5.31 22.59 1.26
N TRP A 73 -5.21 21.34 0.83
CA TRP A 73 -5.34 20.98 -0.59
C TRP A 73 -6.80 20.97 -1.04
N THR A 74 -7.07 21.23 -2.32
CA THR A 74 -8.42 21.03 -2.83
C THR A 74 -8.76 19.55 -2.88
N HIS A 75 -10.05 19.22 -2.89
CA HIS A 75 -10.51 17.83 -3.01
C HIS A 75 -10.04 17.19 -4.34
N GLU A 76 -10.00 17.95 -5.44
CA GLU A 76 -9.49 17.47 -6.73
C GLU A 76 -7.99 17.18 -6.71
N GLN A 77 -7.19 18.08 -6.13
CA GLN A 77 -5.75 17.88 -5.95
C GLN A 77 -5.48 16.67 -5.07
N SER A 78 -6.18 16.56 -3.94
CA SER A 78 -6.04 15.46 -2.98
C SER A 78 -6.34 14.10 -3.62
N ARG A 79 -7.42 13.99 -4.41
CA ARG A 79 -7.76 12.79 -5.18
C ARG A 79 -6.67 12.44 -6.20
N THR A 80 -6.14 13.44 -6.88
CA THR A 80 -5.08 13.25 -7.89
C THR A 80 -3.78 12.75 -7.26
N ILE A 81 -3.40 13.34 -6.12
CA ILE A 81 -2.22 12.94 -5.34
C ILE A 81 -2.37 11.50 -4.86
N VAL A 82 -3.47 11.18 -4.15
CA VAL A 82 -3.72 9.83 -3.63
C VAL A 82 -3.73 8.79 -4.74
N ARG A 83 -4.44 9.04 -5.84
CA ARG A 83 -4.45 8.12 -6.99
C ARG A 83 -3.06 7.92 -7.60
N SER A 84 -2.25 8.97 -7.65
CA SER A 84 -0.89 8.88 -8.16
C SER A 84 0.00 8.06 -7.23
N HIS A 85 -0.11 8.25 -5.91
CA HIS A 85 0.61 7.44 -4.93
C HIS A 85 0.23 5.97 -4.99
N VAL A 86 -1.05 5.64 -5.18
CA VAL A 86 -1.50 4.26 -5.42
C VAL A 86 -0.79 3.67 -6.65
N LYS A 87 -0.70 4.41 -7.76
CA LYS A 87 0.02 3.91 -8.95
C LYS A 87 1.51 3.70 -8.68
N PHE A 88 2.15 4.64 -8.00
CA PHE A 88 3.58 4.56 -7.71
C PHE A 88 3.91 3.40 -6.77
N VAL A 89 3.10 3.16 -5.74
CA VAL A 89 3.36 2.05 -4.80
C VAL A 89 3.22 0.70 -5.49
N TYR A 90 2.22 0.49 -6.35
CA TYR A 90 2.12 -0.77 -7.11
C TYR A 90 3.24 -0.94 -8.13
N ALA A 91 3.71 0.16 -8.74
CA ALA A 91 4.86 0.11 -9.64
C ALA A 91 6.15 -0.26 -8.87
N ALA A 92 6.37 0.33 -7.69
CA ALA A 92 7.49 0.01 -6.82
C ALA A 92 7.44 -1.45 -6.34
N ALA A 93 6.27 -1.91 -5.89
CA ALA A 93 6.06 -3.31 -5.51
C ALA A 93 6.31 -4.25 -6.70
N GLY A 94 5.84 -3.91 -7.90
CA GLY A 94 6.12 -4.69 -9.11
C GLY A 94 7.62 -4.80 -9.43
N GLN A 95 8.38 -3.71 -9.23
CA GLN A 95 9.84 -3.74 -9.37
C GLN A 95 10.51 -4.62 -8.32
N ASP A 96 10.08 -4.52 -7.06
CA ASP A 96 10.59 -5.36 -5.96
C ASP A 96 10.34 -6.86 -6.23
N LEU A 97 9.12 -7.21 -6.66
CA LEU A 97 8.75 -8.58 -6.99
C LEU A 97 9.50 -9.11 -8.22
N GLN A 98 9.69 -8.27 -9.25
CA GLN A 98 10.49 -8.65 -10.41
C GLN A 98 11.95 -8.90 -10.01
N ALA A 99 12.54 -8.02 -9.21
CA ALA A 99 13.89 -8.20 -8.71
C ALA A 99 14.04 -9.47 -7.85
N HIS A 100 13.00 -9.83 -7.07
CA HIS A 100 12.99 -11.10 -6.35
C HIS A 100 13.05 -12.31 -7.29
N VAL A 101 12.26 -12.31 -8.37
CA VAL A 101 12.27 -13.37 -9.40
C VAL A 101 13.62 -13.43 -10.12
N ASP A 102 14.17 -12.28 -10.51
CA ASP A 102 15.45 -12.20 -11.22
C ASP A 102 16.62 -12.75 -10.37
N ASN A 103 16.51 -12.66 -9.04
CA ASN A 103 17.46 -13.23 -8.09
C ASN A 103 17.21 -14.72 -7.76
N GLY A 104 16.35 -15.41 -8.53
CA GLY A 104 16.06 -16.83 -8.36
C GLY A 104 14.95 -17.14 -7.35
N GLY A 105 14.24 -16.12 -6.87
CA GLY A 105 13.03 -16.28 -6.07
C GLY A 105 11.83 -16.74 -6.91
N THR A 106 10.79 -17.22 -6.25
CA THR A 106 9.55 -17.65 -6.90
C THR A 106 8.37 -16.95 -6.27
N LEU A 107 7.54 -16.31 -7.10
CA LEU A 107 6.24 -15.78 -6.68
C LEU A 107 5.24 -16.92 -6.67
N SER A 108 4.41 -17.01 -5.64
CA SER A 108 3.27 -17.92 -5.70
C SER A 108 2.28 -17.32 -6.68
N THR A 109 1.97 -18.05 -7.75
CA THR A 109 0.82 -17.68 -8.56
C THR A 109 -0.42 -17.74 -7.66
N PRO A 110 -1.25 -16.68 -7.64
CA PRO A 110 -2.55 -16.78 -7.02
C PRO A 110 -3.22 -18.00 -7.62
N ARG A 111 -3.66 -18.93 -6.77
CA ARG A 111 -4.41 -20.12 -7.20
C ARG A 111 -5.72 -19.61 -7.80
N ARG A 112 -5.71 -19.21 -9.08
CA ARG A 112 -6.90 -19.14 -9.91
C ARG A 112 -7.42 -20.57 -9.90
N SER A 113 -8.42 -20.83 -9.09
CA SER A 113 -9.23 -22.03 -9.20
C SER A 113 -9.72 -22.09 -10.63
N SER A 114 -9.07 -22.92 -11.45
CA SER A 114 -9.58 -23.42 -12.71
C SER A 114 -10.84 -24.21 -12.42
N GLY A 115 -11.96 -23.51 -12.22
CA GLY A 115 -13.30 -24.09 -12.16
C GLY A 115 -14.04 -23.61 -13.40
N GLY A 116 -14.44 -24.45 -14.35
CA GLY A 116 -14.17 -25.87 -14.51
C GLY A 116 -14.34 -26.20 -15.99
N GLU A 117 -13.38 -26.91 -16.56
CA GLU A 117 -13.63 -27.78 -17.70
C GLU A 117 -13.93 -29.16 -17.11
N THR A 118 -15.22 -29.47 -17.00
CA THR A 118 -15.66 -30.86 -16.89
C THR A 118 -16.93 -31.04 -17.70
N ALA A 119 -16.73 -31.78 -18.80
CA ALA A 119 -17.68 -32.59 -19.59
C ALA A 119 -18.75 -31.88 -20.41
#